data_AF-A0A089NTX9-F1
#
_entry.id   AF-A0A089NTX9-F1
#
_cell.length_a   1.000
_cell.length_b   1.000
_cell.length_c   1.000
_cell.angle_alpha   90.00
_cell.angle_beta   90.00
_cell.angle_gamma   90.00
#
_symmetry.space_group_name_H-M   'P 1'
#
loop_
_entity.id
_entity.type
_entity.pdbx_description
1 polymer ?
#
loop_
_entity_poly.entity_id
_entity_poly.type
_entity_poly.pdbx_seq_one_letter_code
_entity_poly.pdbx_strand_id
1 'polypeptide(L)' 'MNANWFLSLADPRSKFETWRRQYNETHPHIVLGWRTPQEFALAAALQDAE' A
#
# COMPACT_ATOMS: atom_id res chain seq x y z
N MET A 1 27.79 -13.66 -22.33
CA MET A 1 26.34 -13.46 -22.46
C MET A 1 25.78 -13.18 -21.08
N ASN A 2 25.25 -11.97 -20.81
CA ASN A 2 24.59 -11.65 -19.55
C ASN A 2 23.21 -11.10 -19.91
N ALA A 3 22.21 -11.99 -19.91
CA ALA A 3 20.88 -11.69 -20.39
C ALA A 3 20.15 -10.80 -19.37
N ASN A 4 19.77 -9.62 -19.85
CA ASN A 4 18.99 -8.58 -19.20
C ASN A 4 17.80 -9.14 -18.39
N TRP A 5 17.90 -9.14 -17.05
CA TRP A 5 16.90 -9.71 -16.13
C TRP A 5 15.53 -9.01 -16.13
N PHE A 6 15.43 -7.82 -16.73
CA PHE A 6 14.19 -7.05 -16.76
C PHE A 6 13.80 -6.74 -18.20
N LEU A 7 12.73 -7.42 -18.65
CA LEU A 7 12.18 -7.28 -20.01
C LEU A 7 11.57 -5.88 -20.26
N SER A 8 11.18 -5.12 -19.22
CA SER A 8 10.85 -3.69 -19.32
C SER A 8 10.57 -3.03 -17.95
N LEU A 9 10.83 -1.72 -17.80
CA LEU A 9 10.54 -0.91 -16.61
C LEU A 9 9.06 -0.53 -16.44
N ALA A 10 8.20 -0.91 -17.38
CA ALA A 10 6.75 -0.66 -17.30
C ALA A 10 6.04 -1.59 -16.28
N ASP A 11 6.53 -2.81 -16.13
CA ASP A 11 6.02 -3.84 -15.22
C ASP A 11 6.22 -3.54 -13.71
N PRO A 12 7.38 -3.05 -13.24
CA PRO A 12 7.59 -2.81 -11.81
C PRO A 12 6.67 -1.72 -11.24
N ARG A 13 6.40 -0.63 -11.98
CA ARG A 13 5.53 0.44 -11.47
C ARG A 13 4.10 -0.02 -11.21
N SER A 14 3.54 -0.83 -12.11
CA SER A 14 2.20 -1.40 -11.91
C SER A 14 2.17 -2.34 -10.70
N LYS A 15 3.19 -3.20 -10.57
CA LYS A 15 3.29 -4.15 -9.45
C LYS A 15 3.44 -3.44 -8.10
N PHE A 16 4.27 -2.40 -8.05
CA PHE A 16 4.42 -1.57 -6.85
C PHE A 16 3.12 -0.88 -6.46
N GLU A 17 2.39 -0.33 -7.43
CA GLU A 17 1.11 0.32 -7.15
C GLU A 17 0.04 -0.67 -6.66
N THR A 18 -0.05 -1.85 -7.29
CA THR A 18 -0.94 -2.91 -6.82
C THR A 18 -0.59 -3.32 -5.38
N TRP A 19 0.70 -3.54 -5.09
CA TRP A 19 1.13 -3.92 -3.75
C TRP A 19 0.87 -2.82 -2.72
N ARG A 20 1.14 -1.56 -3.07
CA ARG A 20 0.86 -0.39 -2.21
C ARG A 20 -0.61 -0.32 -1.83
N ARG A 21 -1.52 -0.50 -2.78
CA ARG A 21 -2.97 -0.53 -2.50
C ARG A 21 -3.34 -1.69 -1.59
N GLN A 22 -2.91 -2.91 -1.93
CA GLN A 22 -3.23 -4.08 -1.11
C GLN A 22 -2.76 -3.91 0.34
N TYR A 23 -1.53 -3.43 0.55
CA TYR A 23 -1.01 -3.18 1.89
C TYR A 23 -1.84 -2.14 2.65
N ASN A 24 -2.16 -1.02 2.02
CA ASN A 24 -2.86 0.08 2.69
C ASN A 24 -4.37 -0.15 2.89
N GLU A 25 -4.99 -0.96 2.04
CA GLU A 25 -6.45 -1.09 1.97
C GLU A 25 -6.97 -2.43 2.51
N THR A 26 -6.15 -3.49 2.54
CA THR A 26 -6.65 -4.85 2.83
C THR A 26 -5.98 -5.52 4.02
N HIS A 27 -4.80 -5.07 4.42
CA HIS A 27 -4.03 -5.71 5.50
C HIS A 27 -4.16 -4.93 6.81
N PRO A 28 -4.87 -5.48 7.81
CA PRO A 28 -4.95 -4.85 9.12
C PRO A 28 -3.65 -5.05 9.90
N HIS A 29 -3.28 -4.04 10.69
CA HIS A 29 -2.08 -4.05 11.52
C HIS A 29 -2.42 -3.94 13.00
N ILE A 30 -1.78 -4.77 13.83
CA ILE A 30 -2.01 -4.81 15.29
C ILE A 30 -1.69 -3.45 15.94
N VAL A 31 -0.62 -2.79 15.49
CA VAL A 31 -0.23 -1.45 15.99
C VAL A 31 -1.27 -0.36 15.68
N LEU A 32 -2.08 -0.55 14.64
CA LEU A 32 -3.19 0.33 14.29
C LEU A 32 -4.52 -0.10 14.93
N GLY A 33 -4.47 -1.02 15.91
CA GLY A 33 -5.66 -1.56 16.56
C GLY A 33 -6.46 -2.50 15.66
N TRP A 34 -5.77 -3.36 14.89
CA TRP A 34 -6.38 -4.26 13.90
C TRP A 34 -7.09 -3.56 12.74
N ARG A 35 -6.63 -2.35 12.38
CA ARG A 35 -7.12 -1.58 11.24
C ARG A 35 -6.11 -1.54 10.12
N THR A 36 -6.59 -1.37 8.90
CA THR A 36 -5.74 -1.05 7.75
C THR A 36 -5.21 0.39 7.88
N PRO A 37 -4.08 0.71 7.22
CA PRO A 37 -3.58 2.08 7.17
C PRO A 37 -4.61 3.10 6.68
N GLN A 38 -5.43 2.73 5.69
CA GLN A 38 -6.50 3.59 5.18
C GLN A 38 -7.58 3.87 6.22
N GLU A 39 -8.07 2.83 6.90
CA GLU A 39 -9.09 3.00 7.95
C GLU A 39 -8.57 3.83 9.11
N PHE A 40 -7.30 3.65 9.48
CA PHE A 40 -6.65 4.45 10.50
C PHE A 40 -6.56 5.93 10.10
N ALA A 41 -6.12 6.23 8.88
CA ALA A 41 -6.04 7.59 8.37
C ALA A 41 -7.42 8.27 8.27
N LEU A 42 -8.45 7.53 7.86
CA LEU A 42 -9.82 8.04 7.82
C LEU A 42 -10.33 8.38 9.22
N ALA A 43 -10.09 7.51 10.20
CA ALA A 43 -10.48 7.76 11.58
C ALA A 43 -9.77 9.00 12.16
N ALA A 44 -8.47 9.17 11.90
CA ALA A 44 -7.72 10.36 12.33
C ALA A 44 -8.28 11.64 11.69
N ALA A 45 -8.56 11.63 10.37
CA ALA A 45 -9.11 12.79 9.67
C ALA A 45 -10.49 13.21 10.18
N LEU A 46 -11.31 12.26 10.66
CA LEU A 46 -12.59 12.56 11.30
C LEU A 46 -12.42 13.17 12.70
N GLN A 47 -11.37 12.79 13.43
CA GLN A 47 -11.05 13.37 14.75
C GLN A 47 -10.54 14.81 14.64
N ASP A 48 -9.75 15.13 13.61
CA ASP A 48 -9.28 16.50 13.36
C ASP A 48 -10.40 17.45 12.88
N ALA A 49 -11.52 16.91 12.42
CA ALA A 49 -12.67 17.68 11.95
C ALA A 49 -13.66 18.06 13.07
N GLU A 50 -13.47 17.55 14.28
CA GLU A 50 -14.30 17.78 15.48
C GLU A 50 -13.63 18.80 16.42
#